data_AF-A0A0C3DV25-F1
#
_entry.id   AF-A0A0C3DV25-F1
#
_cell.length_a   1.000
_cell.length_b   1.000
_cell.length_c   1.000
_cell.angle_alpha   90.00
_cell.angle_beta   90.00
_cell.angle_gamma   90.00
#
_symmetry.space_group_name_H-M   'P 1'
#
loop_
_entity.id
_entity.type
_entity.pdbx_description
1 polymer ?
#
loop_
_entity_poly.entity_id
_entity_poly.type
_entity_poly.pdbx_seq_one_letter_code
_entity_poly.pdbx_strand_id
1 'polypeptide(L)' 'DLSKTISQQWKALSPEERLYWEGLAKEKKKEHEQMYPNYVYRPQRSKDKKGK' A
#
# COMPACT_ATOMS: atom_id res chain seq x y z
N ASP A 1 -2.71 2.96 -19.50
CA ASP A 1 -3.17 1.57 -19.59
C ASP A 1 -2.41 0.60 -18.67
N LEU A 2 -1.10 0.78 -18.52
CA LEU A 2 -0.23 -0.08 -17.69
C LEU A 2 -0.70 -0.30 -16.24
N SER A 3 -1.24 0.73 -15.57
CA SER A 3 -1.74 0.61 -14.18
C SER A 3 -2.91 -0.36 -14.04
N LYS A 4 -3.81 -0.42 -15.04
CA LYS A 4 -4.92 -1.38 -15.07
C LYS A 4 -4.41 -2.80 -15.29
N THR A 5 -3.40 -2.98 -16.12
CA THR A 5 -2.80 -4.29 -16.40
C THR A 5 -2.10 -4.85 -15.18
N ILE A 6 -1.30 -4.04 -14.48
CA ILE A 6 -0.63 -4.45 -13.24
C ILE A 6 -1.64 -4.84 -12.16
N SER A 7 -2.75 -4.09 -12.04
CA SER A 7 -3.79 -4.43 -11.08
C SER A 7 -4.50 -5.76 -11.39
N GLN A 8 -4.67 -6.09 -12.68
CA GLN A 8 -5.19 -7.40 -13.10
C GLN A 8 -4.20 -8.52 -12.82
N GLN A 9 -2.91 -8.31 -13.12
CA GLN A 9 -1.85 -9.27 -12.80
C GLN A 9 -1.78 -9.54 -11.30
N TRP A 10 -1.84 -8.50 -10.46
CA TRP A 10 -1.89 -8.65 -9.00
C TRP A 10 -3.08 -9.52 -8.52
N LYS A 11 -4.23 -9.38 -9.17
CA LYS A 11 -5.41 -10.22 -8.85
C LYS A 11 -5.22 -11.67 -9.29
N ALA A 12 -4.55 -11.87 -10.42
CA ALA A 12 -4.24 -13.17 -10.99
C ALA A 12 -3.06 -13.90 -10.32
N LEU A 13 -2.29 -13.22 -9.44
CA LEU A 13 -1.20 -13.85 -8.70
C LEU A 13 -1.69 -15.00 -7.82
N SER A 14 -0.85 -16.03 -7.75
CA SER A 14 -1.05 -17.21 -6.94
C SER A 14 -1.04 -16.86 -5.44
N PRO A 15 -1.69 -17.67 -4.57
CA PRO A 15 -1.68 -17.44 -3.14
C PRO A 15 -0.25 -17.43 -2.54
N GLU A 16 0.67 -18.24 -3.08
CA GLU A 16 2.07 -18.26 -2.64
C GLU A 16 2.80 -16.94 -2.93
N GLU A 17 2.62 -16.38 -4.13
CA GLU A 17 3.21 -15.09 -4.50
C GLU A 17 2.61 -13.95 -3.67
N ARG A 18 1.30 -13.99 -3.41
CA ARG A 18 0.66 -13.03 -2.50
C ARG A 18 1.24 -13.10 -1.09
N LEU A 19 1.46 -14.30 -0.56
CA LEU A 19 2.07 -14.49 0.75
C LEU A 19 3.50 -13.93 0.81
N TYR A 20 4.28 -14.11 -0.26
CA TYR A 20 5.62 -13.51 -0.37
C TYR A 20 5.57 -11.98 -0.24
N TRP A 21 4.67 -11.33 -1.00
CA TRP A 21 4.51 -9.87 -0.92
C TRP A 21 3.94 -9.40 0.42
N GLU A 22 3.04 -10.16 1.05
CA GLU A 22 2.57 -9.86 2.41
C GLU A 22 3.68 -9.98 3.46
N GLY A 23 4.58 -10.95 3.31
CA GLY A 23 5.78 -11.08 4.13
C GLY A 23 6.66 -9.84 4.04
N LEU A 24 7.00 -9.44 2.80
CA LEU A 24 7.77 -8.21 2.56
C LEU A 24 7.08 -6.95 3.10
N ALA A 25 5.75 -6.86 2.98
CA ALA A 25 4.98 -5.75 3.51
C ALA A 25 5.05 -5.69 5.05
N LYS A 26 5.03 -6.83 5.74
CA LYS A 26 5.19 -6.91 7.20
C LYS A 26 6.59 -6.49 7.64
N GLU A 27 7.64 -6.95 6.96
CA GLU A 27 9.02 -6.57 7.26
C GLU A 27 9.22 -5.06 7.08
N LYS A 28 8.74 -4.50 5.96
CA LYS A 28 8.82 -3.05 5.71
C LYS A 28 8.02 -2.23 6.72
N LYS A 29 6.84 -2.72 7.14
CA LYS A 29 6.06 -2.07 8.19
C LYS A 29 6.84 -2.04 9.50
N LYS A 30 7.42 -3.18 9.91
CA LYS A 30 8.21 -3.27 11.15
C LYS A 30 9.44 -2.36 11.11
N GLU A 31 10.18 -2.37 10.00
CA GLU A 31 11.32 -1.47 9.78
C GLU A 31 10.88 0.01 9.85
N HIS A 32 9.74 0.34 9.24
CA HIS A 32 9.19 1.69 9.28
C HIS A 32 8.75 2.11 10.70
N GLU A 33 8.11 1.21 11.45
CA GLU A 33 7.74 1.44 12.85
C GLU A 33 8.97 1.66 13.74
N GLN A 34 10.07 0.93 13.47
CA GLN A 34 11.33 1.09 14.20
C GLN A 34 12.07 2.38 13.82
N MET A 35 12.16 2.71 12.53
CA MET A 35 12.83 3.91 12.06
C MET A 35 12.05 5.19 12.37
N TYR A 36 10.72 5.11 12.38
CA TYR A 36 9.84 6.26 12.60
C TYR A 36 8.87 6.01 13.76
N PRO A 37 9.36 6.01 15.01
CA PRO A 37 8.52 5.79 16.19
C PRO A 37 7.41 6.85 16.36
N ASN A 38 7.56 8.04 15.75
CA ASN A 38 6.57 9.12 15.76
C ASN A 38 5.71 9.19 14.49
N TYR A 39 5.90 8.26 13.54
CA TYR A 39 5.09 8.25 12.32
C TYR A 39 3.67 7.78 12.62
N VAL A 40 2.70 8.63 12.30
CA VAL A 40 1.28 8.32 12.37
C VAL A 40 0.68 8.67 11.02
N TYR A 41 0.11 7.68 10.35
CA TYR A 41 -0.63 7.90 9.11
C TYR A 41 -1.83 8.83 9.39
N ARG A 42 -1.66 10.11 9.06
CA ARG A 42 -2.70 11.13 9.11
C ARG A 42 -3.04 11.53 7.69
N PRO A 43 -3.99 10.83 7.03
CA PRO A 43 -4.43 11.23 5.71
C PRO A 43 -5.05 12.61 5.83
N GLN A 44 -4.47 13.57 5.10
CA GLN A 44 -5.06 14.89 4.99
C GLN A 44 -6.33 14.71 4.16
N ARG A 45 -7.51 14.81 4.81
CA ARG A 45 -8.76 14.89 4.07
C ARG A 45 -8.67 16.18 3.27
N SER A 46 -8.37 16.08 1.97
CA SER A 46 -8.64 17.17 1.05
C SER A 46 -10.11 17.48 1.22
N LYS A 47 -10.43 18.60 1.89
CA LYS A 47 -11.74 19.20 1.77
C LYS A 47 -12.02 19.24 0.28
N ASP A 48 -13.06 18.54 -0.14
CA ASP A 48 -13.69 18.69 -1.44
C ASP A 48 -13.68 20.18 -1.80
N LYS A 49 -12.71 20.60 -2.62
CA LYS A 49 -12.89 21.75 -3.49
C LYS A 49 -13.57 21.23 -4.76
N LYS A 50 -14.71 20.56 -4.56
CA LYS A 50 -15.81 20.55 -5.50
C LYS A 50 -16.68 21.77 -5.17
N GLY A 51 -16.09 22.94 -5.33
CA GLY A 51 -16.84 24.17 -5.51
C GLY A 51 -17.29 24.20 -6.97
N LYS A 52 -18.58 24.47 -7.17
CA LYS A 52 -19.25 24.72 -8.45
C LYS A 52 -18.40 25.50 -9.45
#